data_AF-A0A229TJ02-F1
#
_entry.id   AF-A0A229TJ02-F1
#
_cell.length_a   1.000
_cell.length_b   1.000
_cell.length_c   1.000
_cell.angle_alpha   90.00
_cell.angle_beta   90.00
_cell.angle_gamma   90.00
#
_symmetry.space_group_name_H-M   'P 1'
#
loop_
_entity.id
_entity.type
_entity.pdbx_description
1 polymer ?
#
loop_
_entity_poly.entity_id
_entity_poly.type
_entity_poly.pdbx_seq_one_letter_code
_entity_poly.pdbx_strand_id
1 'polypeptide(L)'
;MTDKELLARVAEAAEADPEAEIGWIPHREPAKSPNAVYSVRIPVDRIEELRGLAAERGLAPTALIRTWVLAQLDAARSGDEEARKWENDIRATIDHLRSLLDERTAS
;
A
#
# COMPACT_ATOMS: atom_id res chain seq x y z
N MET A 1 9.91 34.37 -4.45
CA MET A 1 8.90 34.50 -5.52
C MET A 1 7.84 33.46 -5.24
N THR A 2 6.64 33.91 -4.94
CA THR A 2 5.48 33.05 -4.70
C THR A 2 4.92 32.55 -6.04
N ASP A 3 4.29 31.39 -6.02
CA ASP A 3 3.70 30.74 -7.20
C ASP A 3 2.77 31.69 -7.99
N LYS A 4 2.06 32.55 -7.25
CA LYS A 4 1.17 33.58 -7.78
C LYS A 4 1.89 34.66 -8.59
N GLU A 5 3.09 35.06 -8.17
CA GLU A 5 3.90 36.05 -8.90
C GLU A 5 4.45 35.47 -10.20
N LEU A 6 4.76 34.17 -10.20
CA LEU A 6 5.28 33.45 -11.35
C LEU A 6 4.18 33.27 -12.42
N LEU A 7 2.96 32.93 -11.99
CA LEU A 7 1.79 32.82 -12.86
C LEU A 7 1.38 34.17 -13.47
N ALA A 8 1.41 35.26 -12.69
CA ALA A 8 1.08 36.60 -13.19
C ALA A 8 2.06 37.04 -14.29
N ARG A 9 3.35 36.78 -14.09
CA ARG A 9 4.39 37.10 -15.08
C ARG A 9 4.30 36.23 -16.34
N VAL A 10 3.90 34.96 -16.21
CA VAL A 10 3.68 34.06 -17.35
C VAL A 10 2.46 34.51 -18.16
N ALA A 11 1.39 34.96 -17.49
CA ALA A 11 0.21 35.50 -18.17
C ALA A 11 0.54 36.79 -18.93
N GLU A 12 1.28 37.72 -18.32
CA GLU A 12 1.71 38.98 -18.96
C GLU A 12 2.64 38.72 -20.17
N ALA A 13 3.54 37.74 -20.08
CA ALA A 13 4.40 37.34 -21.18
C ALA A 13 3.63 36.67 -22.34
N ALA A 14 2.57 35.92 -22.05
CA ALA A 14 1.73 35.26 -23.05
C ALA A 14 0.82 36.24 -23.82
N GLU A 15 0.41 37.35 -23.20
CA GLU A 15 -0.32 38.42 -23.89
C GLU A 15 0.58 39.30 -24.76
N ALA A 16 1.85 39.48 -24.37
CA ALA A 16 2.80 40.33 -25.07
C ALA A 16 3.32 39.73 -26.38
N ASP A 17 3.51 38.41 -26.43
CA ASP A 17 3.89 37.68 -27.65
C ASP A 17 3.33 36.24 -27.59
N PRO A 18 2.17 35.98 -28.21
CA PRO A 18 1.55 34.66 -28.20
C PRO A 18 2.34 33.59 -28.98
N GLU A 19 3.34 34.00 -29.79
CA GLU A 19 4.23 33.09 -30.51
C GLU A 19 5.60 32.92 -29.82
N ALA A 20 5.80 33.51 -28.64
CA ALA A 20 7.02 33.29 -27.86
C ALA A 20 7.18 31.80 -27.54
N GLU A 21 8.24 31.19 -28.06
CA GLU A 21 8.56 29.78 -27.85
C GLU A 21 8.97 29.58 -26.39
N ILE A 22 8.00 29.28 -25.52
CA ILE A 22 8.25 29.03 -24.10
C ILE A 22 9.00 27.69 -24.02
N GLY A 23 10.30 27.76 -23.74
CA GLY A 23 11.12 26.59 -23.46
C GLY A 23 10.47 25.77 -22.34
N TRP A 24 9.83 24.67 -22.71
CA TRP A 24 9.15 23.77 -21.78
C TRP A 24 10.19 23.20 -20.81
N ILE A 25 10.15 23.63 -19.55
CA ILE A 25 10.97 23.06 -18.48
C ILE A 25 10.15 21.94 -17.86
N PRO A 26 10.48 20.65 -18.07
CA PRO A 26 9.74 19.56 -17.45
C PRO A 26 9.92 19.62 -15.93
N HIS A 27 8.81 19.81 -15.23
CA HIS A 27 8.76 19.78 -13.77
C HIS A 27 9.12 18.37 -13.29
N ARG A 28 10.36 18.20 -12.81
CA ARG A 28 10.89 16.90 -12.38
C ARG A 28 10.79 16.75 -10.86
N GLU A 29 9.63 17.07 -10.28
CA GLU A 29 9.36 16.67 -8.91
C GLU A 29 8.92 15.21 -8.89
N PRO A 30 9.65 14.29 -8.22
CA PRO A 30 9.19 12.92 -8.07
C PRO A 30 7.90 12.90 -7.23
N ALA A 31 6.86 12.26 -7.77
CA ALA A 31 5.59 12.12 -7.09
C ALA A 31 5.77 11.53 -5.69
N LYS A 32 5.13 12.13 -4.67
CA LYS A 32 5.25 11.80 -3.24
C LYS A 32 4.87 10.35 -2.88
N SER A 33 4.33 9.59 -3.82
CA SER A 33 3.99 8.17 -3.69
C SER A 33 4.21 7.46 -5.04
N PRO A 34 5.41 6.91 -5.29
CA PRO A 34 5.69 6.25 -6.56
C PRO A 34 4.90 4.94 -6.65
N ASN A 35 3.88 4.91 -7.52
CA ASN A 35 3.24 3.67 -7.93
C ASN A 35 4.09 3.02 -9.04
N ALA A 36 4.44 1.75 -8.86
CA ALA A 36 5.12 0.95 -9.88
C ALA A 36 4.12 0.03 -10.58
N VAL A 37 4.24 -0.09 -11.91
CA VAL A 37 3.51 -1.08 -12.70
C VAL A 37 4.40 -2.29 -12.89
N TYR A 38 3.92 -3.46 -12.49
CA TYR A 38 4.60 -4.73 -12.69
C TYR A 38 3.70 -5.65 -13.54
N SER A 39 4.33 -6.55 -14.32
CA SER A 39 3.61 -7.58 -15.08
C SER A 39 3.82 -8.94 -14.42
N VAL A 40 2.73 -9.66 -14.15
CA VAL A 40 2.75 -11.05 -13.67
C VAL A 40 2.14 -11.97 -14.71
N ARG A 41 2.68 -13.19 -14.82
CA ARG A 41 2.10 -14.25 -15.64
C ARG A 41 1.05 -14.97 -14.82
N ILE A 42 -0.19 -14.96 -15.32
CA ILE A 42 -1.34 -15.65 -14.73
C ILE A 42 -1.90 -16.57 -15.83
N PRO A 43 -2.25 -17.84 -15.51
CA PRO A 43 -2.92 -18.72 -16.46
C PRO A 43 -4.20 -18.09 -17.01
N VAL A 44 -4.48 -18.28 -18.30
CA VAL A 44 -5.59 -17.61 -19.00
C VAL A 44 -6.94 -17.96 -18.36
N ASP A 45 -7.13 -19.23 -17.99
CA ASP A 45 -8.30 -19.71 -17.25
C ASP A 45 -8.55 -18.92 -15.97
N ARG A 46 -7.48 -18.63 -15.20
CA ARG A 46 -7.57 -17.86 -13.95
C ARG A 46 -7.83 -16.38 -14.19
N ILE A 47 -7.42 -15.82 -15.32
CA ILE A 47 -7.76 -14.46 -15.70
C ILE A 47 -9.26 -14.35 -16.01
N GLU A 48 -9.85 -15.33 -16.69
CA GLU A 48 -11.29 -15.33 -16.97
C GLU A 48 -12.11 -15.52 -15.69
N GLU A 49 -11.69 -16.40 -14.79
CA GLU A 49 -12.30 -16.53 -13.45
C GLU A 49 -12.25 -15.21 -12.67
N LEU A 50 -11.10 -14.53 -12.65
CA LEU A 50 -10.94 -13.23 -11.99
C LEU A 50 -11.90 -12.19 -12.58
N ARG A 51 -12.08 -12.17 -13.91
CA ARG A 51 -13.02 -11.26 -14.57
C ARG A 51 -14.47 -11.55 -14.18
N GLY A 52 -14.86 -12.82 -14.12
CA GLY A 52 -16.18 -13.23 -13.64
C GLY A 52 -16.44 -12.73 -12.22
N LEU A 53 -15.52 -13.02 -11.29
CA LEU A 53 -15.62 -12.59 -9.89
C LEU A 53 -15.64 -11.07 -9.73
N ALA A 54 -14.89 -10.35 -10.56
CA ALA A 54 -14.89 -8.89 -10.55
C ALA A 54 -16.22 -8.32 -11.06
N ALA A 55 -16.78 -8.90 -12.13
CA ALA A 55 -18.06 -8.50 -12.69
C ALA A 55 -19.22 -8.73 -11.70
N GLU A 56 -19.26 -9.87 -11.02
CA GLU A 56 -20.24 -10.16 -9.96
C GLU A 56 -20.21 -9.12 -8.83
N ARG A 57 -19.02 -8.55 -8.55
CA ARG A 57 -18.81 -7.54 -7.51
C ARG A 57 -18.89 -6.10 -8.03
N GLY A 58 -19.13 -5.89 -9.32
CA GLY A 58 -19.13 -4.57 -9.94
C GLY A 58 -17.77 -3.85 -9.88
N LEU A 59 -16.67 -4.60 -9.82
CA LEU A 59 -15.31 -4.08 -9.69
C LEU A 59 -14.48 -4.32 -10.97
N ALA A 60 -13.45 -3.50 -11.16
CA ALA A 60 -12.44 -3.79 -12.17
C ALA A 60 -11.57 -4.99 -11.73
N PRO A 61 -11.21 -5.93 -12.62
CA PRO A 61 -10.35 -7.07 -12.29
C PRO A 61 -9.01 -6.65 -11.65
N THR A 62 -8.43 -5.54 -12.12
CA THR A 62 -7.19 -4.96 -11.59
C THR A 62 -7.35 -4.40 -10.17
N ALA A 63 -8.51 -3.84 -9.84
CA ALA A 63 -8.81 -3.38 -8.49
C ALA A 63 -8.99 -4.58 -7.55
N LEU A 64 -9.68 -5.62 -8.00
CA LEU A 64 -9.91 -6.83 -7.22
C LEU A 64 -8.59 -7.54 -6.88
N ILE A 65 -7.73 -7.79 -7.88
CA ILE A 65 -6.45 -8.45 -7.64
C ILE A 65 -5.52 -7.59 -6.76
N ARG A 66 -5.52 -6.26 -6.93
CA ARG A 66 -4.75 -5.35 -6.07
C ARG A 66 -5.18 -5.48 -4.61
N THR A 67 -6.48 -5.43 -4.34
CA THR A 67 -7.01 -5.54 -2.97
C THR A 67 -6.64 -6.87 -2.34
N TRP A 68 -6.74 -7.98 -3.07
CA TRP A 68 -6.33 -9.29 -2.55
C TRP A 68 -4.84 -9.40 -2.26
N VAL A 69 -3.99 -8.90 -3.17
CA VAL A 69 -2.53 -8.91 -2.96
C VAL A 69 -2.17 -8.10 -1.72
N LEU A 70 -2.75 -6.91 -1.55
CA LEU A 70 -2.49 -6.08 -0.37
C LEU A 70 -2.97 -6.77 0.92
N ALA A 71 -4.20 -7.29 0.92
CA ALA A 71 -4.74 -8.02 2.07
C ALA A 71 -3.88 -9.24 2.45
N GLN A 72 -3.34 -9.96 1.46
CA GLN A 72 -2.47 -11.10 1.71
C GLN A 72 -1.10 -10.67 2.26
N LEU A 73 -0.56 -9.54 1.80
CA LEU A 73 0.69 -8.97 2.34
C LEU A 73 0.51 -8.48 3.77
N ASP A 74 -0.63 -7.85 4.07
CA ASP A 74 -0.98 -7.42 5.42
C ASP A 74 -1.15 -8.64 6.35
N ALA A 75 -1.88 -9.67 5.90
CA ALA A 75 -2.05 -10.92 6.65
C ALA A 75 -0.73 -11.65 6.87
N ALA A 76 0.17 -11.66 5.89
CA ALA A 76 1.51 -12.26 6.03
C ALA A 76 2.37 -11.50 7.06
N ARG A 77 2.16 -10.18 7.22
CA ARG A 77 2.84 -9.37 8.22
C ARG A 77 2.23 -9.55 9.61
N SER A 78 0.91 -9.55 9.71
CA SER A 78 0.17 -9.69 10.98
C SER A 78 0.22 -11.11 11.54
N GLY A 79 0.18 -12.15 10.70
CA GLY A 79 0.28 -13.54 11.14
C GLY A 79 1.60 -13.84 11.86
N ASP A 80 2.64 -13.09 11.54
CA ASP A 80 3.96 -13.19 12.16
C ASP A 80 4.03 -12.43 13.50
N GLU A 81 3.12 -11.49 13.76
CA GLU A 81 3.08 -10.66 14.97
C GLU A 81 2.06 -11.18 15.99
N GLU A 82 0.85 -11.55 15.53
CA GLU A 82 -0.18 -12.15 16.39
C GLU A 82 0.22 -13.56 16.85
N ALA A 83 0.82 -14.38 15.99
CA ALA A 83 1.31 -15.71 16.40
C ALA A 83 2.44 -15.59 17.42
N ARG A 84 3.39 -14.66 17.22
CA ARG A 84 4.46 -14.39 18.19
C ARG A 84 3.91 -13.85 19.52
N LYS A 85 2.92 -12.97 19.47
CA LYS A 85 2.26 -12.42 20.66
C LYS A 85 1.54 -13.52 21.45
N TRP A 86 0.75 -14.34 20.77
CA TRP A 86 0.05 -15.48 21.37
C TRP A 86 1.03 -16.51 21.97
N GLU A 87 2.12 -16.81 21.26
CA GLU A 87 3.17 -17.71 21.77
C GLU A 87 3.83 -17.15 23.04
N ASN A 88 4.12 -15.85 23.07
CA ASN A 88 4.66 -15.18 24.27
C ASN A 88 3.67 -15.20 25.44
N ASP A 89 2.39 -14.93 25.19
CA ASP A 89 1.34 -14.93 26.21
C ASP A 89 1.12 -16.33 26.80
N ILE A 90 1.17 -17.38 25.97
CA ILE A 90 1.13 -18.77 26.44
C ILE A 90 2.34 -19.11 27.29
N ARG A 91 3.55 -18.72 26.87
CA ARG A 91 4.76 -18.98 27.64
C ARG A 91 4.70 -18.30 29.01
N ALA A 92 4.27 -17.04 29.07
CA ALA A 92 4.08 -16.31 30.32
C ALA A 92 3.05 -17.00 31.24
N THR A 93 1.96 -17.52 30.67
CA THR A 93 0.95 -18.24 31.43
C THR A 93 1.49 -19.55 32.01
N ILE A 94 2.26 -20.31 31.23
CA ILE A 94 2.88 -21.57 31.68
C ILE A 94 3.89 -21.31 32.80
N ASP A 95 4.72 -20.28 32.67
CA ASP A 95 5.71 -19.93 33.70
C ASP A 95 5.03 -19.47 35.00
N HIS A 96 3.93 -18.72 34.90
CA HIS A 96 3.13 -18.34 36.06
C HIS A 96 2.51 -19.55 36.76
N LEU A 97 1.93 -20.49 36.01
CA LEU A 97 1.38 -21.73 36.58
C LEU A 97 2.45 -22.60 37.23
N ARG A 98 3.66 -22.63 36.67
CA ARG A 98 4.80 -23.34 37.27
C ARG A 98 5.19 -22.72 38.62
N SER A 99 5.27 -21.39 38.71
CA SER A 99 5.52 -20.67 39.97
C SER A 99 4.51 -21.04 41.06
N LEU A 100 3.21 -21.04 40.71
CA LEU A 100 2.15 -21.37 41.66
C LEU A 100 2.22 -22.84 42.14
N LEU A 101 2.66 -23.75 41.27
CA LEU A 101 2.85 -25.15 41.64
C LEU A 101 4.07 -25.32 42.56
N ASP A 102 5.18 -24.65 42.26
CA ASP A 102 6.40 -24.68 43.06
C ASP A 102 6.15 -24.14 44.48
N GLU A 103 5.44 -23.00 44.58
CA GLU A 103 5.02 -22.38 45.86
C GLU A 103 4.14 -23.31 46.70
N ARG A 104 3.23 -24.06 46.07
CA ARG A 104 2.37 -25.02 46.77
C ARG A 104 3.15 -26.24 47.28
N THR A 105 4.17 -26.69 46.56
CA THR A 105 4.95 -27.88 46.93
C THR A 105 6.04 -27.61 47.96
N ALA A 106 6.38 -26.34 48.20
CA ALA A 106 7.36 -25.91 49.20
C ALA A 106 6.76 -25.73 50.61
N SER A 107 5.44 -25.90 50.78
CA SER A 107 4.71 -25.85 52.06
C SER A 107 4.22 -27.22 52.50
#